data_AF-A0A535DAP2-F1
#
_entry.id   AF-A0A535DAP2-F1
#
_cell.length_a   1.000
_cell.length_b   1.000
_cell.length_c   1.000
_cell.angle_alpha   90.00
_cell.angle_beta   90.00
_cell.angle_gamma   90.00
#
_symmetry.space_group_name_H-M   'P 1'
#
loop_
_entity.id
_entity.type
_entity.pdbx_description
1 polymer ?
#
loop_
_entity_poly.entity_id
_entity_poly.type
_entity_poly.pdbx_seq_one_letter_code
_entity_poly.pdbx_strand_id
1 'polypeptide(L)' 'MRGKRVLDLGCGDGRLALGVAALARTVEGLDPDPEGIAAARKRARDEGVGNARFEVGAAQSLPYKDGAFDVVISSWTL' A
#
# COMPACT_ATOMS: atom_id res chain seq x y z
N MET A 1 -5.78 -3.99 13.40
CA MET A 1 -4.80 -4.59 12.46
C MET A 1 -3.43 -4.87 13.10
N ARG A 2 -3.30 -4.77 14.43
CA ARG A 2 -2.00 -4.88 15.09
C ARG A 2 -1.35 -6.24 14.80
N GLY A 3 -0.13 -6.24 14.26
CA GLY A 3 0.59 -7.45 13.84
C GLY A 3 0.32 -7.93 12.41
N LYS A 4 -0.70 -7.38 11.71
CA LYS A 4 -1.09 -7.83 10.36
C LYS A 4 -0.25 -7.20 9.25
N ARG A 5 0.00 -7.95 8.19
CA ARG A 5 0.52 -7.51 6.89
C ARG A 5 -0.66 -7.11 6.01
N VAL A 6 -0.64 -5.89 5.50
CA VAL A 6 -1.75 -5.33 4.71
C VAL A 6 -1.27 -5.01 3.29
N LEU A 7 -2.10 -5.34 2.30
CA LEU A 7 -1.95 -4.89 0.92
C LEU A 7 -3.05 -3.87 0.60
N ASP A 8 -2.68 -2.69 0.10
CA ASP A 8 -3.57 -1.69 -0.47
C ASP A 8 -3.51 -1.78 -2.01
N LEU A 9 -4.58 -2.31 -2.62
CA LEU A 9 -4.69 -2.48 -4.07
C LEU A 9 -5.34 -1.26 -4.70
N GLY A 10 -4.61 -0.61 -5.62
CA GLY A 10 -4.99 0.68 -6.19
C GLY A 10 -4.71 1.83 -5.21
N CYS A 11 -3.51 1.83 -4.61
CA CYS A 11 -3.20 2.71 -3.49
C CYS A 11 -3.05 4.20 -3.86
N GLY A 12 -2.96 4.53 -5.15
CA GLY A 12 -2.76 5.89 -5.67
C GLY A 12 -1.60 6.61 -4.98
N ASP A 13 -1.90 7.76 -4.37
CA ASP A 13 -0.94 8.59 -3.64
C ASP A 13 -0.65 8.13 -2.19
N GLY A 14 -1.11 6.92 -1.82
CA GLY A 14 -0.81 6.26 -0.57
C GLY A 14 -1.59 6.78 0.65
N ARG A 15 -2.57 7.67 0.49
CA ARG A 15 -3.29 8.27 1.64
C ARG A 15 -3.92 7.23 2.56
N LEU A 16 -4.59 6.21 2.00
CA LEU A 16 -5.18 5.16 2.82
C LEU A 16 -4.11 4.25 3.43
N ALA A 17 -3.19 3.75 2.60
CA ALA A 17 -2.07 2.91 3.04
C ALA A 17 -1.31 3.51 4.24
N LEU A 18 -1.00 4.81 4.21
CA LEU A 18 -0.28 5.48 5.31
C LEU A 18 -1.14 5.63 6.57
N GLY A 19 -2.44 5.93 6.42
CA GLY A 19 -3.35 5.93 7.56
C GLY A 19 -3.45 4.55 8.23
N VAL A 20 -3.40 3.48 7.43
CA VAL A 20 -3.42 2.09 7.91
C VAL A 20 -2.08 1.68 8.54
N ALA A 21 -0.97 2.28 8.11
CA ALA A 21 0.36 1.96 8.61
C ALA A 21 0.49 2.14 10.13
N ALA A 22 -0.24 3.09 10.72
CA ALA A 22 -0.30 3.29 12.18
C ALA A 22 -0.97 2.13 12.95
N LEU A 23 -1.76 1.30 12.28
CA LEU A 23 -2.54 0.21 12.87
C LEU A 23 -2.02 -1.18 12.51
N ALA A 24 -1.12 -1.29 11.52
CA ALA A 24 -0.62 -2.52 10.92
C ALA A 24 0.84 -2.80 11.27
N ARG A 25 1.31 -4.04 11.03
CA ARG A 25 2.74 -4.37 11.10
C ARG A 25 3.48 -3.79 9.90
N THR A 26 2.98 -4.08 8.71
CA THR A 26 3.49 -3.56 7.44
C THR A 26 2.33 -3.27 6.50
N VAL A 27 2.53 -2.30 5.63
CA VAL A 27 1.62 -1.99 4.53
C VAL A 27 2.41 -1.98 3.22
N GLU A 28 1.91 -2.69 2.21
CA GLU A 28 2.35 -2.55 0.83
C GLU A 28 1.23 -1.95 0.00
N GLY A 29 1.55 -0.93 -0.78
CA GLY A 29 0.66 -0.33 -1.77
C GLY A 29 1.08 -0.74 -3.17
N LEU A 30 0.12 -1.20 -3.97
CA LEU A 30 0.32 -1.55 -5.37
C LEU A 30 -0.61 -0.69 -6.23
N ASP A 31 -0.07 0.01 -7.23
CA ASP A 31 -0.86 0.81 -8.15
C ASP A 31 -0.25 0.80 -9.56
N PRO A 32 -1.05 0.77 -10.65
CA PRO A 32 -0.51 0.85 -12.01
C PRO A 32 0.05 2.23 -12.36
N ASP A 33 -0.33 3.31 -11.65
CA ASP A 33 0.13 4.66 -11.93
C ASP A 33 1.50 4.96 -11.28
N PRO A 34 2.58 5.14 -12.07
CA PRO A 34 3.90 5.48 -11.55
C PRO A 34 3.96 6.85 -10.85
N GLU A 35 3.13 7.81 -11.27
CA GLU A 35 3.09 9.14 -10.66
C GLU A 35 2.47 9.08 -9.27
N GLY A 36 1.33 8.38 -9.13
CA GLY A 36 0.74 8.03 -7.84
C GLY A 36 1.73 7.36 -6.89
N ILE A 37 2.45 6.33 -7.35
CA ILE A 37 3.47 5.65 -6.54
C ILE A 37 4.61 6.60 -6.13
N ALA A 38 5.07 7.48 -7.02
CA ALA A 38 6.08 8.48 -6.67
C ALA A 38 5.57 9.44 -5.58
N ALA A 39 4.31 9.89 -5.69
CA ALA A 39 3.65 10.71 -4.68
C ALA A 39 3.49 9.98 -3.34
N ALA A 40 3.07 8.71 -3.35
CA ALA A 40 2.95 7.87 -2.16
C ALA A 40 4.27 7.70 -1.42
N ARG A 41 5.35 7.42 -2.17
CA ARG A 41 6.71 7.33 -1.61
C ARG A 41 7.17 8.65 -1.01
N LYS A 42 6.85 9.78 -1.65
CA LYS A 42 7.17 11.12 -1.11
C LYS A 42 6.41 11.37 0.19
N ARG A 43 5.10 11.13 0.20
CA ARG A 43 4.22 11.28 1.36
C ARG A 43 4.71 10.44 2.54
N ALA A 44 5.07 9.17 2.31
CA ALA A 44 5.62 8.29 3.34
C ALA A 44 6.89 8.85 3.99
N ARG A 45 7.79 9.44 3.18
CA ARG A 45 9.00 10.11 3.68
C ARG A 45 8.67 11.37 4.48
N ASP A 46 7.79 12.22 3.95
CA ASP A 46 7.40 13.48 4.57
C ASP A 46 6.69 13.25 5.92
N GLU A 47 5.90 12.18 6.03
CA GLU A 47 5.18 11.78 7.24
C GLU A 47 6.01 10.89 8.20
N GLY A 48 7.24 10.51 7.82
CA GLY A 48 8.12 9.66 8.64
C GLY A 48 7.63 8.22 8.82
N VAL A 49 6.81 7.71 7.91
CA VAL A 49 6.22 6.36 7.97
C VAL A 49 7.19 5.32 7.41
N GLY A 50 7.82 4.55 8.30
CA GLY A 50 8.85 3.56 7.92
C GLY A 50 8.35 2.15 7.60
N ASN A 51 7.08 1.83 7.89
CA ASN A 51 6.49 0.49 7.71
C ASN A 51 5.52 0.40 6.51
N ALA A 52 5.55 1.38 5.61
CA ALA A 52 4.80 1.39 4.36
C ALA A 52 5.74 1.35 3.14
N ARG A 53 5.43 0.52 2.15
CA ARG A 53 6.16 0.40 0.88
C ARG A 53 5.19 0.53 -0.29
N PHE A 54 5.67 1.03 -1.42
CA PHE A 54 4.84 1.33 -2.59
C PHE A 54 5.54 0.88 -3.87
N GLU A 55 4.85 0.11 -4.69
CA GLU A 55 5.35 -0.48 -5.93
C GLU A 55 4.39 -0.28 -7.10
N VAL A 56 4.94 -0.09 -8.30
CA VAL A 56 4.13 -0.05 -9.52
C VAL A 56 3.76 -1.47 -9.89
N GLY A 57 2.47 -1.72 -10.06
CA GLY A 57 1.99 -3.02 -10.53
C GLY A 57 0.47 -3.08 -10.64
N ALA A 58 0.00 -4.14 -11.29
CA ALA A 58 -1.40 -4.29 -11.65
C ALA A 58 -2.05 -5.39 -10.80
N ALA A 59 -3.28 -5.16 -10.34
CA ALA A 59 -4.02 -6.14 -9.53
C ALA A 59 -4.26 -7.47 -10.27
N GLN A 60 -4.24 -7.46 -11.61
CA GLN A 60 -4.38 -8.64 -12.47
C GLN A 60 -3.13 -9.54 -12.48
N SER A 61 -1.98 -9.03 -12.01
CA SER A 61 -0.71 -9.76 -12.00
C SER A 61 0.07 -9.42 -10.73
N LEU A 62 -0.28 -10.11 -9.65
CA LEU A 62 0.31 -9.88 -8.33
C LEU A 62 1.65 -10.60 -8.20
N PRO A 63 2.75 -9.92 -7.84
CA PRO A 63 4.07 -10.54 -7.61
C PRO A 63 4.18 -11.16 -6.21
N TYR A 64 3.06 -11.63 -5.65
CA TYR A 64 2.98 -12.10 -4.26
C TYR A 64 2.60 -13.57 -4.21
N LYS A 65 3.21 -14.29 -3.27
CA LYS A 65 2.82 -15.67 -2.93
C LYS A 65 1.47 -15.70 -2.21
N ASP A 66 0.78 -16.83 -2.32
CA ASP A 66 -0.44 -17.08 -1.56
C ASP A 66 -0.21 -16.89 -0.05
N GLY A 67 -1.17 -16.25 0.62
CA GLY A 67 -1.08 -15.93 2.05
C GLY A 67 0.00 -14.90 2.42
N ALA A 68 0.52 -14.13 1.45
CA ALA A 68 1.47 -13.04 1.71
C ALA A 68 0.90 -11.92 2.61
N PHE A 69 -0.43 -11.75 2.61
CA PHE A 69 -1.12 -10.71 3.38
C PHE A 69 -2.25 -11.29 4.22
N ASP A 70 -2.49 -10.65 5.35
CA ASP A 70 -3.56 -11.03 6.28
C ASP A 70 -4.83 -10.20 6.05
N VAL A 71 -4.70 -9.06 5.35
CA VAL A 71 -5.78 -8.17 4.94
C VAL A 71 -5.41 -7.55 3.59
N VAL A 72 -6.40 -7.51 2.69
CA VAL A 72 -6.34 -6.69 1.48
C VAL A 72 -7.39 -5.60 1.62
N ILE A 73 -6.97 -4.35 1.41
CA ILE A 73 -7.85 -3.19 1.35
C ILE A 73 -7.81 -2.62 -0.06
N SER A 74 -8.91 -2.01 -0.46
CA SER A 74 -9.02 -1.23 -1.68
C SER A 74 -10.13 -0.23 -1.43
N SER A 75 -9.83 1.05 -1.60
CA SER A 75 -10.82 2.11 -1.43
C SER A 75 -10.64 3.12 -2.55
N TRP A 76 -11.75 3.46 -3.20
CA TRP A 76 -11.84 4.27 -4.43
C TRP A 76 -11.71 3.47 -5.72
N THR A 77 -12.76 2.69 -5.94
CA THR A 77 -13.31 2.32 -7.24
C THR A 77 -14.00 3.55 -7.86
N LEU A 78 -13.36 4.19 -8.83
CA LEU A 78 -13.91 4.73 -10.09
C LEU A 78 -12.89 5.65 -10.78
#